data_AF-A0A3D8SG44-F1
#
_entry.id   AF-A0A3D8SG44-F1
#
_cell.length_a   1.000
_cell.length_b   1.000
_cell.length_c   1.000
_cell.angle_alpha   90.00
_cell.angle_beta   90.00
_cell.angle_gamma   90.00
#
_symmetry.space_group_name_H-M   'P 1'
#
loop_
_entity.id
_entity.type
_entity.pdbx_description
1 polymer ?
#
loop_
_entity_poly.entity_id
_entity_poly.type
_entity_poly.pdbx_seq_one_letter_code
_entity_poly.pdbx_strand_id
1 'polypeptide(L)'
;MMGPEQIELLPVGTGGRTTLAPKTLRPIPSTNRTLLTTLFILGSVGMTALWLVTILMILLEAGRSVAGPFANPCPQVTAFTVTLSFGNMSYNDAKIVDAIWNLGIGRGVQALAGWMSYKIFGMAMLRIMQQDQVSIDLYAAISFRTLSILTIPKVVWAAMSRCSWRGRMLFIWLIISSIYVLALPTLLDLMTGYITKQAAMAPSSNGGFVPLQSVDYSSSQFIGPHGWIYGPSGVTCVPESEYQWGFSLGWTIAVLGTLMVWSWGMFGLWFDAQKNGLLWQMGRRSGLYRNILDVANALEDALGPDTCAYNDDELTTAVENMEPVGFEAVANGSTGFIALRHDPVGCSALSSSGVEYKRRA
;
A
#
# COMPACT_ATOMS: atom_id res chain seq x y z
N MET A 1 57.93 16.94 -34.62
CA MET A 1 57.14 17.81 -33.74
C MET A 1 55.74 17.90 -34.34
N MET A 2 54.84 16.99 -33.95
CA MET A 2 53.41 17.10 -34.27
C MET A 2 52.78 17.84 -33.09
N GLY A 3 52.23 19.03 -33.36
CA GLY A 3 51.52 19.83 -32.35
C GLY A 3 50.19 19.16 -31.98
N PRO A 4 49.63 19.48 -30.80
CA PRO A 4 48.33 18.94 -30.39
C PRO A 4 47.23 19.48 -31.31
N GLU A 5 46.52 18.56 -31.97
CA GLU A 5 45.35 18.82 -32.79
C GLU A 5 44.20 19.24 -31.87
N GLN A 6 43.95 20.54 -31.77
CA GLN A 6 42.77 21.07 -31.08
C GLN A 6 41.55 20.84 -31.97
N ILE A 7 40.70 19.89 -31.57
CA ILE A 7 39.38 19.69 -32.17
C ILE A 7 38.49 20.85 -31.71
N GLU A 8 38.33 21.85 -32.57
CA GLU A 8 37.41 22.96 -32.39
C GLU A 8 35.98 22.45 -32.64
N LEU A 9 35.21 22.26 -31.55
CA LEU A 9 33.79 21.91 -31.63
C LEU A 9 33.04 23.10 -32.23
N LEU A 10 32.64 22.98 -33.50
CA LEU A 10 31.83 23.96 -34.20
C LEU A 10 30.54 24.27 -33.41
N PRO A 11 30.13 25.55 -33.31
CA PRO A 11 28.86 25.91 -32.68
C PRO A 11 27.71 25.25 -33.44
N VAL A 12 26.94 24.43 -32.73
CA VAL A 12 25.71 23.83 -33.24
C VAL A 12 24.81 24.96 -33.76
N GLY A 13 24.56 24.93 -35.07
CA GLY A 13 23.89 25.99 -35.80
C GLY A 13 22.59 26.47 -35.14
N THR A 14 22.41 27.78 -35.14
CA THR A 14 21.20 28.53 -34.75
C THR A 14 20.06 28.32 -35.77
N GLY A 15 19.78 27.07 -36.12
CA GLY A 15 18.54 26.72 -36.81
C GLY A 15 17.37 26.99 -35.86
N GLY A 16 16.39 27.78 -36.30
CA GLY A 16 15.28 28.27 -35.48
C GLY A 16 14.65 27.20 -34.61
N ARG A 17 15.08 27.13 -33.35
CA ARG A 17 14.50 26.23 -32.36
C ARG A 17 13.09 26.72 -32.08
N THR A 18 12.09 25.97 -32.49
CA THR A 18 10.71 26.16 -32.07
C THR A 18 10.63 25.82 -30.58
N THR A 19 10.74 26.83 -29.73
CA THR A 19 10.58 26.70 -28.27
C THR A 19 9.11 26.50 -27.93
N LEU A 20 8.82 25.62 -26.96
CA LEU A 20 7.47 25.50 -26.42
C LEU A 20 7.08 26.80 -25.71
N ALA A 21 5.85 27.26 -25.96
CA ALA A 21 5.33 28.45 -25.28
C ALA A 21 5.24 28.22 -23.76
N PRO A 22 5.53 29.25 -22.94
CA PRO A 22 5.45 29.14 -21.49
C PRO A 22 4.03 28.78 -21.06
N LYS A 23 3.89 27.76 -20.20
CA LYS A 23 2.62 27.36 -19.62
C LYS A 23 2.53 27.80 -18.17
N THR A 24 1.38 28.37 -17.80
CA THR A 24 1.06 28.66 -16.41
C THR A 24 0.66 27.39 -15.67
N LEU A 25 1.25 27.17 -14.50
CA LEU A 25 0.81 26.12 -13.59
C LEU A 25 -0.60 26.46 -13.10
N ARG A 26 -1.56 25.56 -13.34
CA ARG A 26 -2.94 25.76 -12.93
C ARG A 26 -3.21 24.95 -11.66
N PRO A 27 -3.78 25.56 -10.61
CA PRO A 27 -4.18 24.82 -9.43
C PRO A 27 -5.25 23.79 -9.81
N ILE A 28 -5.11 22.57 -9.27
CA ILE A 28 -6.12 21.52 -9.47
C ILE A 28 -7.46 22.01 -8.89
N PRO A 29 -8.58 21.92 -9.63
CA PRO A 29 -9.89 22.41 -9.18
C PRO A 29 -10.32 21.75 -7.85
N SER A 30 -10.90 22.54 -6.95
CA SER A 30 -11.26 22.14 -5.59
C SER A 30 -12.32 21.04 -5.56
N THR A 31 -13.27 21.03 -6.49
CA THR A 31 -14.39 20.07 -6.57
C THR A 31 -13.92 18.62 -6.68
N ASN A 32 -12.88 18.36 -7.46
CA ASN A 32 -12.33 17.00 -7.61
C ASN A 32 -11.57 16.55 -6.36
N ARG A 33 -11.02 17.51 -5.59
CA ARG A 33 -10.33 17.20 -4.34
C ARG A 33 -11.34 16.79 -3.28
N THR A 34 -12.42 17.54 -3.09
CA THR A 34 -13.46 17.22 -2.10
C THR A 34 -14.13 15.89 -2.36
N LEU A 35 -14.48 15.58 -3.62
CA LEU A 35 -15.05 14.28 -3.98
C LEU A 35 -14.11 13.11 -3.65
N LEU A 36 -12.81 13.26 -3.95
CA LEU A 36 -11.83 12.22 -3.66
C LEU A 36 -11.61 12.08 -2.15
N THR A 37 -11.58 13.19 -1.40
CA THR A 37 -11.53 13.16 0.08
C THR A 37 -12.71 12.37 0.65
N THR A 38 -13.93 12.67 0.21
CA THR A 38 -15.14 12.07 0.77
C THR A 38 -15.18 10.58 0.46
N LEU A 39 -14.79 10.16 -0.75
CA LEU A 39 -14.69 8.75 -1.12
C LEU A 39 -13.64 8.01 -0.25
N PHE A 40 -12.49 8.62 0.02
CA PHE A 40 -11.47 8.01 0.89
C PHE A 40 -11.92 7.89 2.34
N ILE A 41 -12.57 8.92 2.88
CA ILE A 41 -13.12 8.89 4.24
C ILE A 41 -14.20 7.83 4.32
N LEU A 42 -15.14 7.80 3.38
CA LEU A 42 -16.21 6.81 3.34
C LEU A 42 -15.65 5.39 3.25
N GLY A 43 -14.63 5.17 2.42
CA GLY A 43 -13.95 3.88 2.32
C GLY A 43 -13.24 3.47 3.62
N SER A 44 -12.50 4.38 4.25
CA SER A 44 -11.76 4.11 5.49
C SER A 44 -12.69 3.86 6.69
N VAL A 45 -13.76 4.65 6.79
CA VAL A 45 -14.81 4.46 7.81
C VAL A 45 -15.58 3.17 7.54
N GLY A 46 -15.92 2.87 6.29
CA GLY A 46 -16.55 1.61 5.90
C GLY A 46 -15.71 0.40 6.29
N MET A 47 -14.40 0.43 6.05
CA MET A 47 -13.48 -0.63 6.47
C MET A 47 -13.43 -0.79 7.99
N THR A 48 -13.41 0.33 8.72
CA THR A 48 -13.44 0.33 10.19
C THR A 48 -14.74 -0.27 10.72
N ALA A 49 -15.88 0.08 10.12
CA ALA A 49 -17.18 -0.47 10.47
C ALA A 49 -17.25 -1.99 10.20
N LEU A 50 -16.76 -2.44 9.04
CA LEU A 50 -16.69 -3.88 8.71
C LEU A 50 -15.84 -4.66 9.72
N TRP A 51 -14.70 -4.10 10.14
CA TRP A 51 -13.85 -4.72 11.15
C TRP A 51 -14.56 -4.82 12.52
N LEU A 52 -15.20 -3.73 12.97
CA LEU A 52 -15.95 -3.72 14.23
C LEU A 52 -17.15 -4.66 14.22
N VAL A 53 -17.89 -4.73 13.11
CA VAL A 53 -19.00 -5.68 12.94
C VAL A 53 -18.48 -7.12 13.01
N THR A 54 -17.34 -7.42 12.39
CA THR A 54 -16.76 -8.76 12.44
C THR A 54 -16.34 -9.13 13.87
N ILE A 55 -15.73 -8.19 14.61
CA ILE A 55 -15.43 -8.37 16.04
C ILE A 55 -16.71 -8.64 16.82
N LEU A 56 -17.75 -7.82 16.63
CA LEU A 56 -19.02 -7.98 17.32
C LEU A 56 -19.64 -9.36 17.04
N MET A 57 -19.62 -9.82 15.78
CA MET A 57 -20.13 -11.15 15.41
C MET A 57 -19.39 -12.26 16.16
N ILE A 58 -18.06 -12.19 16.27
CA ILE A 58 -17.30 -13.18 17.05
C ILE A 58 -17.65 -13.11 18.54
N LEU A 59 -17.75 -11.91 19.11
CA LEU A 59 -18.09 -11.75 20.53
C LEU A 59 -19.49 -12.29 20.83
N LEU A 60 -20.45 -12.11 19.91
CA LEU A 60 -21.79 -12.68 20.01
C LEU A 60 -21.79 -14.20 19.87
N GLU A 61 -20.99 -14.77 18.96
CA GLU A 61 -20.88 -16.22 18.75
C GLU A 61 -20.19 -16.91 19.94
N ALA A 62 -19.17 -16.29 20.52
CA ALA A 62 -18.53 -16.72 21.76
C ALA A 62 -19.53 -16.73 22.93
N GLY A 63 -20.46 -15.76 22.97
CA GLY A 63 -21.56 -15.72 23.94
C GLY A 63 -22.62 -16.81 23.72
N ARG A 64 -22.90 -17.20 22.47
CA ARG A 64 -23.86 -18.28 22.13
C ARG A 64 -23.31 -19.67 22.34
N SER A 65 -22.00 -19.87 22.25
CA SER A 65 -21.34 -21.16 22.49
C SER A 65 -21.50 -21.67 23.94
N VAL A 66 -21.97 -20.82 24.86
CA VAL A 66 -22.26 -21.16 26.26
C VAL A 66 -23.74 -21.54 26.48
N ALA A 67 -24.60 -21.37 25.48
CA ALA A 67 -26.05 -21.52 25.62
C ALA A 67 -26.60 -22.76 24.91
N GLY A 68 -26.46 -23.91 25.56
CA GLY A 68 -27.34 -25.07 25.31
C GLY A 68 -26.64 -26.43 25.34
N PRO A 69 -27.35 -27.50 25.74
CA PRO A 69 -26.81 -28.86 25.86
C PRO A 69 -26.43 -29.55 24.54
N PHE A 70 -26.55 -28.86 23.39
CA PHE A 70 -26.25 -29.37 22.05
C PHE A 70 -25.41 -28.40 21.21
N ALA A 71 -24.56 -27.58 21.85
CA ALA A 71 -23.58 -26.77 21.12
C ALA A 71 -22.65 -27.69 20.31
N ASN A 72 -22.46 -27.36 19.02
CA ASN A 72 -21.76 -28.12 17.97
C ASN A 72 -20.90 -29.29 18.50
N PRO A 73 -21.34 -30.56 18.34
CA PRO A 73 -20.66 -31.73 18.92
C PRO A 73 -19.28 -32.00 18.30
N CYS A 74 -18.97 -31.37 17.17
CA CYS A 74 -17.67 -31.43 16.51
C CYS A 74 -17.08 -30.03 16.33
N PRO A 75 -16.76 -29.33 17.44
CA PRO A 75 -16.26 -27.97 17.37
C PRO A 75 -14.87 -27.96 16.72
N GLN A 76 -14.66 -27.05 15.78
CA GLN A 76 -13.32 -26.81 15.21
C GLN A 76 -12.58 -25.89 16.18
N VAL A 77 -11.61 -26.43 16.93
CA VAL A 77 -11.10 -25.80 18.17
C VAL A 77 -9.96 -24.80 17.95
N THR A 78 -9.68 -24.38 16.72
CA THR A 78 -8.57 -23.45 16.45
C THR A 78 -9.03 -22.14 15.84
N ALA A 79 -8.45 -21.02 16.30
CA ALA A 79 -8.78 -19.68 15.82
C ALA A 79 -8.47 -19.46 14.33
N PHE A 80 -7.62 -20.31 13.74
CA PHE A 80 -7.12 -20.21 12.37
C PHE A 80 -7.72 -21.24 11.41
N THR A 81 -8.61 -22.10 11.88
CA THR A 81 -9.42 -22.96 11.01
C THR A 81 -10.65 -22.24 10.50
N VAL A 82 -11.24 -22.74 9.42
CA VAL A 82 -12.54 -22.29 8.92
C VAL A 82 -13.57 -22.47 10.02
N THR A 83 -14.08 -21.36 10.54
CA THR A 83 -15.01 -21.32 11.67
C THR A 83 -16.43 -21.01 11.19
N LEU A 84 -16.53 -20.28 10.08
CA LEU A 84 -17.77 -19.91 9.44
C LEU A 84 -17.80 -20.57 8.05
N SER A 85 -18.49 -21.70 7.92
CA SER A 85 -18.59 -22.47 6.68
C SER A 85 -20.01 -22.48 6.12
N PHE A 86 -20.12 -22.61 4.80
CA PHE A 86 -21.39 -22.57 4.08
C PHE A 86 -21.46 -23.65 3.01
N GLY A 87 -22.69 -24.13 2.77
CA GLY A 87 -23.02 -25.06 1.70
C GLY A 87 -22.63 -26.51 1.98
N ASN A 88 -23.12 -27.39 1.10
CA ASN A 88 -22.68 -28.78 0.97
C ASN A 88 -22.18 -28.94 -0.47
N MET A 89 -20.88 -29.14 -0.63
CA MET A 89 -20.21 -29.09 -1.93
C MET A 89 -19.43 -30.39 -2.16
N SER A 90 -19.22 -30.76 -3.43
CA SER A 90 -18.20 -31.74 -3.74
C SER A 90 -16.80 -31.13 -3.53
N TYR A 91 -15.77 -31.98 -3.40
CA TYR A 91 -14.38 -31.52 -3.32
C TYR A 91 -14.01 -30.57 -4.47
N ASN A 92 -14.43 -30.91 -5.69
CA ASN A 92 -14.12 -30.13 -6.88
C ASN A 92 -14.80 -28.76 -6.86
N ASP A 93 -16.07 -28.70 -6.45
CA ASP A 93 -16.82 -27.44 -6.38
C ASP A 93 -16.20 -26.50 -5.33
N ALA A 94 -15.89 -27.01 -4.14
CA ALA A 94 -15.26 -26.23 -3.08
C ALA A 94 -13.91 -25.63 -3.52
N LYS A 95 -13.11 -26.42 -4.24
CA LYS A 95 -11.82 -25.97 -4.78
C LYS A 95 -11.97 -24.90 -5.87
N ILE A 96 -13.01 -25.00 -6.70
CA ILE A 96 -13.31 -24.00 -7.72
C ILE A 96 -13.74 -22.68 -7.06
N VAL A 97 -14.62 -22.73 -6.05
CA VAL A 97 -15.06 -21.55 -5.30
C VAL A 97 -13.86 -20.83 -4.67
N ASP A 98 -12.97 -21.59 -4.04
CA ASP A 98 -11.75 -21.06 -3.43
C ASP A 98 -10.81 -20.42 -4.48
N ALA A 99 -10.63 -21.07 -5.62
CA ALA A 99 -9.84 -20.52 -6.73
C ALA A 99 -10.44 -19.22 -7.30
N ILE A 100 -11.77 -19.14 -7.42
CA ILE A 100 -12.49 -17.93 -7.87
C ILE A 100 -12.31 -16.80 -6.86
N TRP A 101 -12.39 -17.08 -5.56
CA TRP A 101 -12.13 -16.09 -4.51
C TRP A 101 -10.72 -15.51 -4.64
N ASN A 102 -9.72 -16.39 -4.73
CA ASN A 102 -8.31 -16.01 -4.83
C ASN A 102 -7.98 -15.22 -6.10
N LEU A 103 -8.55 -15.62 -7.24
CA LEU A 103 -8.32 -14.94 -8.51
C LEU A 103 -9.10 -13.62 -8.59
N GLY A 104 -10.40 -13.64 -8.28
CA GLY A 104 -11.28 -12.49 -8.44
C GLY A 104 -11.06 -11.45 -7.36
N ILE A 105 -11.26 -11.84 -6.10
CA ILE A 105 -11.19 -10.93 -4.95
C ILE A 105 -9.73 -10.71 -4.56
N GLY A 106 -8.94 -11.78 -4.42
CA GLY A 106 -7.53 -11.68 -4.05
C GLY A 106 -6.74 -10.77 -4.99
N ARG A 107 -6.72 -11.06 -6.29
CA ARG A 107 -5.99 -10.24 -7.27
C ARG A 107 -6.69 -8.92 -7.58
N GLY A 108 -8.03 -8.88 -7.58
CA GLY A 108 -8.77 -7.65 -7.81
C GLY A 108 -8.49 -6.57 -6.75
N VAL A 109 -8.51 -6.95 -5.47
CA VAL A 109 -8.18 -6.06 -4.36
C VAL A 109 -6.71 -5.64 -4.42
N GLN A 110 -5.79 -6.56 -4.74
CA GLN A 110 -4.37 -6.23 -4.93
C GLN A 110 -4.17 -5.21 -6.07
N ALA A 111 -4.83 -5.38 -7.21
CA ALA A 111 -4.72 -4.47 -8.35
C ALA A 111 -5.24 -3.07 -7.99
N LEU A 112 -6.39 -2.99 -7.31
CA LEU A 112 -6.95 -1.73 -6.82
C LEU A 112 -6.00 -1.05 -5.82
N ALA A 113 -5.49 -1.80 -4.84
CA ALA A 113 -4.54 -1.29 -3.85
C ALA A 113 -3.24 -0.80 -4.52
N GLY A 114 -2.72 -1.53 -5.51
CA GLY A 114 -1.56 -1.13 -6.30
C GLY A 114 -1.80 0.17 -7.08
N TRP A 115 -2.95 0.31 -7.73
CA TRP A 115 -3.33 1.54 -8.43
C TRP A 115 -3.44 2.74 -7.48
N MET A 116 -4.06 2.56 -6.31
CA MET A 116 -4.15 3.62 -5.29
C MET A 116 -2.77 3.99 -4.76
N SER A 117 -1.94 2.99 -4.42
CA SER A 117 -0.58 3.18 -3.95
C SER A 117 0.26 3.95 -4.97
N TYR A 118 0.21 3.59 -6.25
CA TYR A 118 0.92 4.32 -7.30
C TYR A 118 0.59 5.82 -7.29
N LYS A 119 -0.69 6.17 -7.19
CA LYS A 119 -1.11 7.59 -7.14
C LYS A 119 -0.63 8.29 -5.87
N ILE A 120 -0.82 7.66 -4.71
CA ILE A 120 -0.50 8.27 -3.41
C ILE A 120 1.00 8.36 -3.20
N PHE A 121 1.76 7.36 -3.63
CA PHE A 121 3.21 7.34 -3.49
C PHE A 121 3.83 8.46 -4.31
N GLY A 122 3.38 8.71 -5.55
CA GLY A 122 3.84 9.84 -6.34
C GLY A 122 3.62 11.20 -5.65
N MET A 123 2.48 11.35 -4.95
CA MET A 123 2.18 12.55 -4.16
C MET A 123 3.12 12.69 -2.95
N ALA A 124 3.26 11.61 -2.17
CA ALA A 124 4.09 11.58 -0.99
C ALA A 124 5.57 11.80 -1.32
N MET A 125 6.07 11.19 -2.40
CA MET A 125 7.46 11.33 -2.83
C MET A 125 7.78 12.78 -3.25
N LEU A 126 6.88 13.42 -4.02
CA LEU A 126 7.01 14.84 -4.35
C LEU A 126 6.96 15.74 -3.11
N ARG A 127 6.22 15.34 -2.07
CA ARG A 127 6.16 16.08 -0.80
C ARG A 127 7.45 15.94 0.00
N ILE A 128 8.03 14.74 0.07
CA ILE A 128 9.33 14.50 0.71
C ILE A 128 10.41 15.34 0.02
N MET A 129 10.47 15.32 -1.31
CA MET A 129 11.44 16.09 -2.09
C MET A 129 11.23 17.62 -2.03
N GLN A 130 10.04 18.09 -1.64
CA GLN A 130 9.82 19.52 -1.38
C GLN A 130 10.39 19.98 -0.05
N GLN A 131 10.42 19.08 0.93
CA GLN A 131 10.67 19.42 2.32
C GLN A 131 12.11 19.10 2.72
N ASP A 132 12.64 18.01 2.22
CA ASP A 132 14.00 17.55 2.48
C ASP A 132 14.84 17.76 1.20
N GLN A 133 16.06 18.29 1.36
CA GLN A 133 17.04 18.32 0.26
C GLN A 133 17.56 16.90 0.03
N VAL A 134 17.70 16.51 -1.24
CA VAL A 134 18.07 15.16 -1.67
C VAL A 134 19.31 15.27 -2.55
N SER A 135 20.28 14.35 -2.48
CA SER A 135 21.40 14.38 -3.44
C SER A 135 20.89 14.16 -4.86
N ILE A 136 21.57 14.76 -5.84
CA ILE A 136 21.17 14.65 -7.24
C ILE A 136 21.25 13.19 -7.73
N ASP A 137 22.23 12.42 -7.23
CA ASP A 137 22.33 10.98 -7.47
C ASP A 137 21.12 10.20 -7.01
N LEU A 138 20.62 10.51 -5.82
CA LEU A 138 19.46 9.83 -5.27
C LEU A 138 18.20 10.22 -6.04
N TYR A 139 18.07 11.49 -6.43
CA TYR A 139 16.97 11.94 -7.27
C TYR A 139 17.00 11.28 -8.66
N ALA A 140 18.17 11.21 -9.29
CA ALA A 140 18.37 10.56 -10.59
C ALA A 140 18.16 9.05 -10.51
N ALA A 141 18.63 8.39 -9.45
CA ALA A 141 18.42 6.97 -9.21
C ALA A 141 16.93 6.63 -9.09
N ILE A 142 16.17 7.42 -8.34
CA ILE A 142 14.72 7.23 -8.20
C ILE A 142 13.97 7.56 -9.50
N SER A 143 14.47 8.52 -10.28
CA SER A 143 13.81 9.02 -11.48
C SER A 143 14.06 8.20 -12.75
N PHE A 144 15.25 7.58 -12.88
CA PHE A 144 15.70 6.95 -14.13
C PHE A 144 16.14 5.50 -13.98
N ARG A 145 16.64 5.07 -12.82
CA ARG A 145 17.10 3.69 -12.68
C ARG A 145 15.90 2.76 -12.44
N THR A 146 15.79 1.73 -13.26
CA THR A 146 15.05 0.52 -12.89
C THR A 146 15.77 -0.08 -11.69
N LEU A 147 15.24 0.18 -10.49
CA LEU A 147 15.86 -0.27 -9.25
C LEU A 147 15.98 -1.80 -9.27
N SER A 148 17.22 -2.30 -9.30
CA SER A 148 17.50 -3.72 -9.07
C SER A 148 17.14 -4.05 -7.63
N ILE A 149 16.50 -5.20 -7.40
CA ILE A 149 16.06 -5.67 -6.06
C ILE A 149 17.21 -5.60 -5.04
N LEU A 150 18.44 -5.89 -5.47
CA LEU A 150 19.63 -5.86 -4.61
C LEU A 150 20.12 -4.45 -4.26
N THR A 151 19.77 -3.46 -5.07
CA THR A 151 20.19 -2.05 -4.89
C THR A 151 19.18 -1.23 -4.11
N ILE A 152 17.91 -1.64 -4.10
CA ILE A 152 16.83 -0.96 -3.37
C ILE A 152 17.21 -0.67 -1.91
N PRO A 153 17.70 -1.64 -1.10
CA PRO A 153 17.98 -1.38 0.31
C PRO A 153 19.04 -0.29 0.53
N LYS A 154 20.07 -0.25 -0.31
CA LYS A 154 21.15 0.74 -0.22
C LYS A 154 20.64 2.14 -0.54
N VAL A 155 19.88 2.28 -1.62
CA VAL A 155 19.27 3.55 -2.05
C VAL A 155 18.26 4.04 -1.01
N VAL A 156 17.41 3.14 -0.51
CA VAL A 156 16.44 3.41 0.55
C VAL A 156 17.12 3.89 1.82
N TRP A 157 18.18 3.22 2.27
CA TRP A 157 18.92 3.61 3.46
C TRP A 157 19.59 4.98 3.30
N ALA A 158 20.20 5.24 2.14
CA ALA A 158 20.78 6.54 1.82
C ALA A 158 19.71 7.65 1.77
N ALA A 159 18.51 7.36 1.26
CA ALA A 159 17.39 8.30 1.30
C ALA A 159 16.92 8.59 2.73
N MET A 160 16.72 7.54 3.53
CA MET A 160 16.23 7.69 4.90
C MET A 160 17.22 8.38 5.84
N SER A 161 18.53 8.28 5.60
CA SER A 161 19.53 8.96 6.45
C SER A 161 19.56 10.47 6.25
N ARG A 162 19.06 10.97 5.10
CA ARG A 162 19.04 12.39 4.74
C ARG A 162 17.69 13.07 4.97
N CYS A 163 16.60 12.30 5.08
CA CYS A 163 15.28 12.85 5.36
C CYS A 163 15.11 13.31 6.82
N SER A 164 14.26 14.32 7.02
CA SER A 164 13.79 14.69 8.36
C SER A 164 13.06 13.51 9.03
N TRP A 165 12.89 13.53 10.36
CA TRP A 165 12.15 12.49 11.09
C TRP A 165 10.77 12.20 10.47
N ARG A 166 10.08 13.26 10.01
CA ARG A 166 8.80 13.14 9.30
C ARG A 166 8.98 12.45 7.95
N GLY A 167 9.93 12.88 7.13
CA GLY A 167 10.25 12.25 5.84
C GLY A 167 10.60 10.77 6.00
N ARG A 168 11.37 10.41 7.04
CA ARG A 168 11.72 9.02 7.39
C ARG A 168 10.47 8.17 7.67
N MET A 169 9.56 8.67 8.50
CA MET A 169 8.32 7.95 8.82
C MET A 169 7.45 7.75 7.57
N LEU A 170 7.34 8.78 6.71
CA LEU A 170 6.61 8.66 5.44
C LEU A 170 7.25 7.61 4.53
N PHE A 171 8.58 7.64 4.39
CA PHE A 171 9.31 6.69 3.54
C PHE A 171 9.21 5.24 4.05
N ILE A 172 9.35 5.02 5.36
CA ILE A 172 9.13 3.72 6.00
C ILE A 172 7.70 3.22 5.71
N TRP A 173 6.70 4.09 5.83
CA TRP A 173 5.33 3.74 5.51
C TRP A 173 5.14 3.35 4.05
N LEU A 174 5.77 4.06 3.10
CA LEU A 174 5.75 3.70 1.67
C LEU A 174 6.31 2.28 1.43
N ILE A 175 7.40 1.93 2.11
CA ILE A 175 8.02 0.60 2.01
C ILE A 175 7.09 -0.47 2.60
N ILE A 176 6.61 -0.26 3.83
CA ILE A 176 5.69 -1.19 4.50
C ILE A 176 4.43 -1.40 3.64
N SER A 177 3.87 -0.32 3.11
CA SER A 177 2.70 -0.35 2.23
C SER A 177 2.99 -1.11 0.93
N SER A 178 4.17 -0.96 0.34
CA SER A 178 4.57 -1.72 -0.85
C SER A 178 4.64 -3.22 -0.58
N ILE A 179 5.28 -3.63 0.52
CA ILE A 179 5.35 -5.03 0.95
C ILE A 179 3.95 -5.57 1.23
N TYR A 180 3.11 -4.78 1.90
CA TYR A 180 1.75 -5.16 2.23
C TYR A 180 0.90 -5.42 0.97
N VAL A 181 0.95 -4.53 -0.03
CA VAL A 181 0.22 -4.73 -1.30
C VAL A 181 0.66 -6.00 -2.02
N LEU A 182 1.95 -6.37 -1.93
CA LEU A 182 2.44 -7.64 -2.48
C LEU A 182 1.92 -8.86 -1.70
N ALA A 183 1.81 -8.75 -0.38
CA ALA A 183 1.31 -9.81 0.51
C ALA A 183 -0.22 -9.95 0.52
N LEU A 184 -0.97 -8.94 0.05
CA LEU A 184 -2.43 -8.90 0.11
C LEU A 184 -3.13 -10.17 -0.42
N PRO A 185 -2.81 -10.72 -1.60
CA PRO A 185 -3.47 -11.93 -2.09
C PRO A 185 -3.26 -13.13 -1.17
N THR A 186 -2.07 -13.28 -0.61
CA THR A 186 -1.76 -14.37 0.34
C THR A 186 -2.52 -14.18 1.65
N LEU A 187 -2.65 -12.94 2.14
CA LEU A 187 -3.47 -12.64 3.31
C LEU A 187 -4.96 -12.93 3.06
N LEU A 188 -5.47 -12.60 1.87
CA LEU A 188 -6.85 -12.87 1.45
C LEU A 188 -7.12 -14.36 1.17
N ASP A 189 -6.09 -15.14 0.86
CA ASP A 189 -6.16 -16.60 0.74
C ASP A 189 -6.24 -17.24 2.13
N LEU A 190 -5.41 -16.78 3.08
CA LEU A 190 -5.39 -17.30 4.47
C LEU A 190 -6.72 -17.14 5.22
N MET A 191 -7.55 -16.15 4.86
CA MET A 191 -8.85 -15.96 5.50
C MET A 191 -9.91 -16.95 5.04
N THR A 192 -9.73 -17.59 3.89
CA THR A 192 -10.71 -18.50 3.30
C THR A 192 -10.17 -19.92 3.21
N GLY A 193 -11.07 -20.86 3.05
CA GLY A 193 -10.70 -22.23 2.74
C GLY A 193 -11.90 -23.14 2.77
N TYR A 194 -11.64 -24.42 2.53
CA TYR A 194 -12.66 -25.46 2.58
C TYR A 194 -12.26 -26.57 3.54
N ILE A 195 -13.27 -27.12 4.21
CA ILE A 195 -13.13 -28.21 5.19
C ILE A 195 -14.10 -29.33 4.82
N THR A 196 -13.76 -30.57 5.20
CA THR A 196 -14.71 -31.68 5.15
C THR A 196 -15.77 -31.49 6.22
N LYS A 197 -17.03 -31.67 5.85
CA LYS A 197 -18.13 -31.68 6.81
C LYS A 197 -17.91 -32.82 7.81
N GLN A 198 -18.16 -32.55 9.08
CA GLN A 198 -17.94 -33.52 10.16
C GLN A 198 -19.28 -34.00 10.69
N ALA A 199 -19.46 -35.32 10.75
CA ALA A 199 -20.59 -35.95 11.42
C ALA A 199 -20.20 -36.37 12.83
N ALA A 200 -21.01 -36.02 13.83
CA ALA A 200 -20.90 -36.60 15.16
C ALA A 200 -21.52 -38.00 15.15
N MET A 201 -20.73 -39.00 15.53
CA MET A 201 -21.12 -40.40 15.58
C MET A 201 -21.07 -40.92 17.01
N ALA A 202 -22.08 -41.68 17.42
CA ALA A 202 -22.16 -42.32 18.75
C ALA A 202 -22.05 -43.85 18.62
N PRO A 203 -21.47 -44.55 19.62
CA PRO A 203 -21.40 -46.00 19.63
C PRO A 203 -22.80 -46.61 19.78
N SER A 204 -23.11 -47.58 18.93
CA SER A 204 -24.34 -48.38 18.96
C SER A 204 -24.15 -49.64 19.80
N SER A 205 -25.22 -50.10 20.46
CA SER A 205 -25.25 -51.36 21.23
C SER A 205 -24.90 -52.60 20.40
N ASN A 206 -24.99 -52.52 19.07
CA ASN A 206 -24.69 -53.61 18.14
C ASN A 206 -23.20 -53.63 17.69
N GLY A 207 -22.32 -52.81 18.28
CA GLY A 207 -20.89 -52.83 17.99
C GLY A 207 -20.46 -52.01 16.75
N GLY A 208 -21.07 -50.85 16.53
CA GLY A 208 -20.75 -49.94 15.42
C GLY A 208 -21.00 -48.47 15.77
N PHE A 209 -20.94 -47.59 14.78
CA PHE A 209 -21.22 -46.15 14.95
C PHE A 209 -22.50 -45.74 14.22
N VAL A 210 -23.34 -44.95 14.89
CA VAL A 210 -24.56 -44.36 14.31
C VAL A 210 -24.54 -42.85 14.44
N PRO A 211 -25.14 -42.09 13.51
CA PRO A 211 -25.20 -40.62 13.61
C PRO A 211 -25.84 -40.18 14.93
N LEU A 212 -25.26 -39.19 15.60
CA LEU A 212 -25.72 -38.67 16.89
C LEU A 212 -27.20 -38.23 16.87
N GLN A 213 -27.68 -37.77 15.71
CA GLN A 213 -29.07 -37.35 15.48
C GLN A 213 -30.07 -38.53 15.45
N SER A 214 -29.59 -39.74 15.17
CA SER A 214 -30.42 -40.94 15.07
C SER A 214 -30.59 -41.67 16.41
N VAL A 215 -29.88 -41.22 17.45
CA VAL A 215 -29.96 -41.78 18.79
C VAL A 215 -31.13 -41.13 19.53
N ASP A 216 -32.08 -41.95 19.99
CA ASP A 216 -33.20 -41.49 20.80
C ASP A 216 -32.77 -41.37 22.27
N TYR A 217 -32.60 -40.13 22.74
CA TYR A 217 -32.07 -39.82 24.08
C TYR A 217 -33.12 -39.88 25.20
N SER A 218 -34.20 -40.65 25.01
CA SER A 218 -35.36 -40.64 25.90
C SER A 218 -35.12 -41.20 27.32
N SER A 219 -33.91 -41.66 27.67
CA SER A 219 -33.69 -42.35 28.96
C SER A 219 -32.33 -42.22 29.66
N SER A 220 -31.39 -41.37 29.22
CA SER A 220 -30.04 -41.31 29.85
C SER A 220 -29.46 -39.90 30.02
N GLN A 221 -30.21 -38.96 30.59
CA GLN A 221 -29.65 -37.69 31.06
C GLN A 221 -29.04 -37.86 32.46
N PHE A 222 -27.71 -38.05 32.54
CA PHE A 222 -26.99 -37.79 33.78
C PHE A 222 -26.69 -36.29 33.84
N ILE A 223 -27.58 -35.53 34.47
CA ILE A 223 -27.34 -34.11 34.77
C ILE A 223 -26.28 -34.06 35.89
N GLY A 224 -25.06 -33.65 35.55
CA GLY A 224 -24.04 -33.36 36.56
C GLY A 224 -24.46 -32.13 37.40
N PRO A 225 -23.90 -31.95 38.62
CA PRO A 225 -24.24 -30.85 39.54
C PRO A 225 -24.09 -29.42 38.98
N HIS A 226 -23.49 -29.28 37.79
CA HIS A 226 -23.23 -28.00 37.10
C HIS A 226 -24.00 -27.84 35.78
N GLY A 227 -25.00 -28.70 35.48
CA GLY A 227 -25.85 -28.54 34.31
C GLY A 227 -25.23 -28.93 32.96
N TRP A 228 -24.03 -29.52 32.95
CA TRP A 228 -23.43 -30.11 31.76
C TRP A 228 -24.04 -31.48 31.47
N ILE A 229 -24.60 -31.66 30.28
CA ILE A 229 -24.89 -32.99 29.74
C ILE A 229 -23.56 -33.54 29.22
N TYR A 230 -23.02 -34.56 29.90
CA TYR A 230 -21.99 -35.38 29.27
C TYR A 230 -22.67 -36.08 28.10
N GLY A 231 -22.32 -35.70 26.86
CA GLY A 231 -22.73 -36.47 25.68
C GLY A 231 -22.39 -37.95 25.88
N PRO A 232 -23.06 -38.88 25.17
CA PRO A 232 -22.78 -40.30 25.33
C PRO A 232 -21.27 -40.54 25.27
N SER A 233 -20.74 -41.26 26.26
CA SER A 233 -19.31 -41.57 26.33
C SER A 233 -18.88 -42.20 25.00
N GLY A 234 -18.00 -41.54 24.25
CA GLY A 234 -17.52 -42.05 22.96
C GLY A 234 -18.11 -41.40 21.70
N VAL A 235 -18.66 -40.17 21.76
CA VAL A 235 -18.91 -39.40 20.52
C VAL A 235 -17.58 -39.19 19.78
N THR A 236 -17.55 -39.59 18.51
CA THR A 236 -16.40 -39.39 17.61
C THR A 236 -16.83 -38.58 16.40
N CYS A 237 -15.96 -37.67 15.97
CA CYS A 237 -16.20 -36.85 14.78
C CYS A 237 -15.54 -37.53 13.59
N VAL A 238 -16.34 -37.82 12.56
CA VAL A 238 -15.89 -38.52 11.36
C VAL A 238 -16.14 -37.63 10.14
N PRO A 239 -15.18 -37.50 9.21
CA PRO A 239 -15.37 -36.72 8.00
C PRO A 239 -16.41 -37.38 7.06
N GLU A 240 -17.34 -36.57 6.56
CA GLU A 240 -18.27 -36.95 5.50
C GLU A 240 -17.63 -36.79 4.11
N SER A 241 -18.35 -37.22 3.06
CA SER A 241 -17.95 -37.03 1.66
C SER A 241 -18.16 -35.60 1.14
N GLU A 242 -18.91 -34.78 1.88
CA GLU A 242 -19.24 -33.40 1.52
C GLU A 242 -18.23 -32.41 2.11
N TYR A 243 -17.99 -31.32 1.38
CA TYR A 243 -17.12 -30.22 1.76
C TYR A 243 -17.93 -28.95 1.99
N GLN A 244 -17.38 -28.07 2.81
CA GLN A 244 -17.93 -26.73 3.05
C GLN A 244 -16.83 -25.70 2.83
N TRP A 245 -17.14 -24.61 2.13
CA TRP A 245 -16.24 -23.48 1.95
C TRP A 245 -16.61 -22.36 2.92
N GLY A 246 -15.62 -21.61 3.38
CA GLY A 246 -15.89 -20.58 4.37
C GLY A 246 -14.69 -19.74 4.77
N PHE A 247 -14.87 -19.03 5.88
CA PHE A 247 -13.91 -18.11 6.43
C PHE A 247 -13.34 -18.61 7.77
N SER A 248 -12.04 -18.42 7.95
CA SER A 248 -11.42 -18.42 9.26
C SER A 248 -11.65 -17.06 9.91
N LEU A 249 -12.44 -17.03 10.99
CA LEU A 249 -12.81 -15.78 11.64
C LEU A 249 -11.58 -15.07 12.26
N GLY A 250 -10.61 -15.83 12.79
CA GLY A 250 -9.37 -15.28 13.33
C GLY A 250 -8.52 -14.60 12.25
N TRP A 251 -8.30 -15.26 11.11
CA TRP A 251 -7.62 -14.65 9.97
C TRP A 251 -8.40 -13.46 9.40
N THR A 252 -9.72 -13.57 9.30
CA THR A 252 -10.58 -12.48 8.81
C THR A 252 -10.41 -11.21 9.64
N ILE A 253 -10.41 -11.29 10.98
CA ILE A 253 -10.16 -10.13 11.84
C ILE A 253 -8.76 -9.56 11.64
N ALA A 254 -7.74 -10.42 11.59
CA ALA A 254 -6.36 -9.98 11.43
C ALA A 254 -6.19 -9.23 10.09
N VAL A 255 -6.72 -9.78 9.00
CA VAL A 255 -6.60 -9.18 7.67
C VAL A 255 -7.42 -7.90 7.56
N LEU A 256 -8.67 -7.88 8.03
CA LEU A 256 -9.47 -6.65 8.06
C LEU A 256 -8.84 -5.56 8.94
N GLY A 257 -8.22 -5.93 10.06
CA GLY A 257 -7.52 -5.00 10.94
C GLY A 257 -6.28 -4.39 10.27
N THR A 258 -5.47 -5.22 9.59
CA THR A 258 -4.33 -4.70 8.81
C THR A 258 -4.77 -3.84 7.63
N LEU A 259 -5.86 -4.19 6.94
CA LEU A 259 -6.46 -3.39 5.86
C LEU A 259 -6.96 -2.04 6.37
N MET A 260 -7.55 -2.01 7.56
CA MET A 260 -7.98 -0.79 8.23
C MET A 260 -6.78 0.13 8.52
N VAL A 261 -5.75 -0.39 9.18
CA VAL A 261 -4.52 0.37 9.49
C VAL A 261 -3.86 0.89 8.22
N TRP A 262 -3.77 0.03 7.20
CA TRP A 262 -3.24 0.41 5.89
C TRP A 262 -4.06 1.53 5.24
N SER A 263 -5.39 1.41 5.22
CA SER A 263 -6.30 2.41 4.63
C SER A 263 -6.16 3.77 5.31
N TRP A 264 -6.10 3.80 6.65
CA TRP A 264 -5.92 5.02 7.41
C TRP A 264 -4.55 5.68 7.17
N GLY A 265 -3.47 4.90 7.07
CA GLY A 265 -2.16 5.47 6.76
C GLY A 265 -2.07 5.97 5.31
N MET A 266 -2.69 5.29 4.34
CA MET A 266 -2.81 5.78 2.97
C MET A 266 -3.62 7.07 2.89
N PHE A 267 -4.72 7.17 3.66
CA PHE A 267 -5.48 8.39 3.81
C PHE A 267 -4.64 9.51 4.43
N GLY A 268 -3.86 9.21 5.47
CA GLY A 268 -2.94 10.17 6.10
C GLY A 268 -1.91 10.74 5.12
N LEU A 269 -1.25 9.87 4.34
CA LEU A 269 -0.32 10.29 3.27
C LEU A 269 -1.01 11.19 2.24
N TRP A 270 -2.18 10.76 1.78
CA TRP A 270 -2.97 11.49 0.80
C TRP A 270 -3.36 12.87 1.34
N PHE A 271 -3.85 12.94 2.57
CA PHE A 271 -4.28 14.17 3.21
C PHE A 271 -3.12 15.14 3.44
N ASP A 272 -1.97 14.65 3.95
CA ASP A 272 -0.77 15.47 4.12
C ASP A 272 -0.31 16.06 2.79
N ALA A 273 -0.22 15.23 1.74
CA ALA A 273 0.21 15.68 0.42
C ALA A 273 -0.79 16.68 -0.19
N GLN A 274 -2.09 16.52 0.06
CA GLN A 274 -3.10 17.45 -0.43
C GLN A 274 -3.08 18.79 0.32
N LYS A 275 -2.80 18.79 1.63
CA LYS A 275 -2.79 20.02 2.44
C LYS A 275 -1.48 20.80 2.29
N ASN A 276 -0.35 20.10 2.28
CA ASN A 276 0.98 20.68 2.39
C ASN A 276 1.81 20.58 1.09
N GLY A 277 1.40 19.78 0.10
CA GLY A 277 2.16 19.55 -1.13
C GLY A 277 1.94 20.61 -2.21
N LEU A 278 2.63 21.74 -2.11
CA LEU A 278 2.49 22.88 -3.04
C LEU A 278 2.71 22.47 -4.51
N LEU A 279 3.76 21.72 -4.84
CA LEU A 279 4.03 21.35 -6.24
C LEU A 279 2.92 20.47 -6.81
N TRP A 280 2.39 19.55 -6.00
CA TRP A 280 1.30 18.67 -6.42
C TRP A 280 0.03 19.48 -6.70
N GLN A 281 -0.29 20.44 -5.83
CA GLN A 281 -1.46 21.30 -5.97
C GLN A 281 -1.39 22.18 -7.21
N MET A 282 -0.19 22.63 -7.59
CA MET A 282 0.07 23.39 -8.81
C MET A 282 0.05 22.54 -10.09
N GLY A 283 -0.26 21.25 -9.97
CA GLY A 283 -0.34 20.33 -11.12
C GLY A 283 1.01 19.79 -11.58
N ARG A 284 2.10 20.02 -10.81
CA ARG A 284 3.38 19.38 -11.11
C ARG A 284 3.26 17.87 -10.91
N ARG A 285 3.78 17.12 -11.87
CA ARG A 285 3.90 15.66 -11.86
C ARG A 285 5.35 15.31 -12.19
N SER A 286 5.91 14.32 -11.50
CA SER A 286 7.17 13.70 -11.91
C SER A 286 6.89 12.87 -13.15
N GLY A 287 7.61 13.16 -14.23
CA GLY A 287 7.48 12.47 -15.50
C GLY A 287 8.86 12.40 -16.14
N LEU A 288 9.10 11.40 -16.99
CA LEU A 288 10.43 11.08 -17.51
C LEU A 288 11.17 12.33 -18.03
N TYR A 289 10.65 13.00 -19.05
CA TYR A 289 11.28 14.18 -19.63
C TYR A 289 11.40 15.35 -18.64
N ARG A 290 10.45 15.48 -17.72
CA ARG A 290 10.50 16.53 -16.70
C ARG A 290 11.66 16.28 -15.74
N ASN A 291 11.83 15.05 -15.31
CA ASN A 291 12.91 14.64 -14.44
C ASN A 291 14.26 14.80 -15.18
N ILE A 292 14.34 14.46 -16.48
CA ILE A 292 15.57 14.67 -17.29
C ILE A 292 15.94 16.15 -17.27
N LEU A 293 14.99 17.03 -17.54
CA LEU A 293 15.23 18.47 -17.52
C LEU A 293 15.60 18.98 -16.11
N ASP A 294 14.97 18.47 -15.06
CA ASP A 294 15.30 18.87 -13.68
C ASP A 294 16.72 18.46 -13.28
N VAL A 295 17.17 17.25 -13.65
CA VAL A 295 18.53 16.78 -13.36
C VAL A 295 19.55 17.48 -14.25
N ALA A 296 19.28 17.60 -15.55
CA ALA A 296 20.18 18.26 -16.50
C ALA A 296 20.43 19.72 -16.08
N ASN A 297 19.38 20.47 -15.75
CA ASN A 297 19.52 21.85 -15.31
C ASN A 297 20.30 21.96 -13.99
N ALA A 298 20.08 21.05 -13.04
CA ALA A 298 20.80 21.08 -11.77
C ALA A 298 22.29 20.74 -11.95
N LEU A 299 22.62 19.77 -12.82
CA LEU A 299 23.99 19.43 -13.16
C LEU A 299 24.69 20.58 -13.92
N GLU A 300 24.00 21.20 -14.89
CA GLU A 300 24.54 22.33 -15.65
C GLU A 300 24.79 23.55 -14.74
N ASP A 301 23.88 23.84 -13.81
CA ASP A 301 24.05 24.91 -12.80
C ASP A 301 25.26 24.65 -11.88
N ALA A 302 25.58 23.39 -11.57
CA ALA A 302 26.67 23.04 -10.65
C ALA A 302 28.03 22.86 -11.32
N LEU A 303 28.07 22.22 -12.49
CA LEU A 303 29.30 21.87 -13.20
C LEU A 303 29.68 22.89 -14.27
N GLY A 304 28.75 23.75 -14.66
CA GLY A 304 28.90 24.68 -15.76
C GLY A 304 28.69 24.03 -17.14
N PRO A 305 28.76 24.84 -18.21
CA PRO A 305 28.42 24.40 -19.57
C PRO A 305 29.47 23.48 -20.21
N ASP A 306 30.71 23.48 -19.72
CA ASP A 306 31.86 22.83 -20.37
C ASP A 306 32.16 21.44 -19.81
N THR A 307 31.13 20.59 -19.67
CA THR A 307 31.27 19.23 -19.10
C THR A 307 31.63 18.15 -20.12
N CYS A 308 31.63 18.46 -21.41
CA CYS A 308 31.79 17.48 -22.50
C CYS A 308 33.17 16.80 -22.56
N ALA A 309 34.20 17.38 -21.92
CA ALA A 309 35.56 16.86 -21.93
C ALA A 309 35.88 15.91 -20.76
N TYR A 310 35.02 15.83 -19.75
CA TYR A 310 35.23 14.99 -18.55
C TYR A 310 34.88 13.53 -18.84
N ASN A 311 35.61 12.62 -18.19
CA ASN A 311 35.27 11.19 -18.23
C ASN A 311 34.17 10.85 -17.19
N ASP A 312 33.60 9.64 -17.30
CA ASP A 312 32.47 9.21 -16.44
C ASP A 312 32.86 9.13 -14.95
N ASP A 313 34.09 8.71 -14.64
CA ASP A 313 34.58 8.58 -13.25
C ASP A 313 34.80 9.96 -12.59
N GLU A 314 35.37 10.91 -13.34
CA GLU A 314 35.55 12.31 -12.94
C GLU A 314 34.19 12.99 -12.73
N LEU A 315 33.25 12.76 -13.64
CA LEU A 315 31.90 13.31 -13.54
C LEU A 315 31.15 12.72 -12.34
N THR A 316 31.23 11.41 -12.14
CA THR A 316 30.62 10.73 -10.99
C THR A 316 31.19 11.25 -9.68
N THR A 317 32.52 11.40 -9.61
CA THR A 317 33.19 11.96 -8.42
C THR A 317 32.78 13.41 -8.18
N ALA A 318 32.61 14.21 -9.23
CA ALA A 318 32.14 15.59 -9.10
C ALA A 318 30.69 15.62 -8.58
N VAL A 319 29.82 14.75 -9.09
CA VAL A 319 28.41 14.63 -8.70
C VAL A 319 28.25 14.17 -7.25
N GLU A 320 29.03 13.17 -6.81
CA GLU A 320 28.99 12.68 -5.43
C GLU A 320 29.40 13.74 -4.39
N ASN A 321 30.25 14.69 -4.80
CA ASN A 321 30.71 15.79 -3.96
C ASN A 321 29.81 17.03 -4.01
N MET A 322 28.73 17.02 -4.80
CA MET A 322 27.80 18.15 -4.88
C MET A 322 26.98 18.32 -3.61
N GLU A 323 26.61 19.57 -3.34
CA GLU A 323 25.65 19.89 -2.29
C GLU A 323 24.26 19.29 -2.61
N PRO A 324 23.46 18.95 -1.59
CA PRO A 324 22.10 18.45 -1.79
C PRO A 324 21.23 19.42 -2.61
N VAL A 325 20.35 18.88 -3.46
CA VAL A 325 19.44 19.66 -4.29
C VAL A 325 18.02 19.67 -3.72
N GLY A 326 17.32 20.78 -3.91
CA GLY A 326 15.90 20.92 -3.57
C GLY A 326 15.12 21.70 -4.62
N PHE A 327 13.79 21.72 -4.50
CA PHE A 327 12.95 22.48 -5.41
C PHE A 327 12.90 23.96 -5.02
N GLU A 328 13.26 24.83 -5.97
CA GLU A 328 13.09 26.28 -5.87
C GLU A 328 12.09 26.76 -6.93
N ALA A 329 11.27 27.76 -6.58
CA ALA A 329 10.39 28.45 -7.52
C ALA A 329 10.81 29.91 -7.61
N VAL A 330 11.26 30.33 -8.78
CA VAL A 330 11.69 31.70 -9.04
C VAL A 330 10.63 32.36 -9.93
N ALA A 331 10.10 33.48 -9.47
CA ALA A 331 9.20 34.32 -10.24
C ALA A 331 9.99 35.44 -10.94
N ASN A 332 9.94 35.50 -12.27
CA ASN A 332 10.48 36.59 -13.06
C ASN A 332 9.35 37.28 -13.84
N GLY A 333 8.85 38.41 -13.31
CA GLY A 333 7.72 39.13 -13.89
C GLY A 333 6.43 38.30 -13.93
N SER A 334 5.85 38.10 -15.11
CA SER A 334 4.61 37.32 -15.31
C SER A 334 4.84 35.81 -15.43
N THR A 335 6.11 35.36 -15.42
CA THR A 335 6.49 33.95 -15.61
C THR A 335 7.25 33.42 -14.40
N GLY A 336 6.85 32.27 -13.86
CA GLY A 336 7.57 31.57 -12.79
C GLY A 336 8.14 30.24 -13.30
N PHE A 337 9.38 29.93 -12.93
CA PHE A 337 10.00 28.64 -13.19
C PHE A 337 10.22 27.89 -11.87
N ILE A 338 10.03 26.57 -11.89
CA ILE A 338 10.33 25.71 -10.74
C ILE A 338 11.40 24.71 -11.16
N ALA A 339 12.58 24.79 -10.57
CA ALA A 339 13.73 23.96 -10.90
C ALA A 339 14.30 23.28 -9.66
N LEU A 340 15.11 22.24 -9.88
CA LEU A 340 15.94 21.63 -8.84
C LEU A 340 17.24 22.47 -8.75
N ARG A 341 17.65 22.92 -7.56
CA ARG A 341 18.85 23.76 -7.33
C ARG A 341 19.58 23.35 -6.05
N HIS A 342 20.88 23.64 -5.98
CA HIS A 342 21.77 23.28 -4.87
C HIS A 342 21.61 24.14 -3.60
N ASP A 343 21.18 25.40 -3.73
CA ASP A 343 20.88 26.28 -2.59
C ASP A 343 19.43 26.79 -2.65
N PRO A 344 18.43 25.92 -2.42
CA PRO A 344 17.05 26.33 -2.49
C PRO A 344 16.79 27.32 -1.35
N VAL A 345 16.53 28.59 -1.69
CA VAL A 345 15.91 29.52 -0.75
C VAL A 345 14.59 28.86 -0.36
N GLY A 346 14.51 28.34 0.86
CA GLY A 346 13.35 27.56 1.30
C GLY A 346 12.03 28.29 1.05
N CYS A 347 10.89 27.60 1.18
CA CYS A 347 9.54 28.12 0.88
C CYS A 347 9.19 29.54 1.40
N SER A 348 9.96 30.11 2.34
CA SER A 348 9.99 31.54 2.65
C SER A 348 10.08 32.44 1.40
N ALA A 349 10.84 32.06 0.37
CA ALA A 349 10.97 32.81 -0.89
C ALA A 349 9.71 32.73 -1.76
N LEU A 350 9.01 31.59 -1.77
CA LEU A 350 7.70 31.43 -2.43
C LEU A 350 6.61 32.32 -1.79
N SER A 351 6.78 32.69 -0.52
CA SER A 351 5.91 33.63 0.19
C SER A 351 6.37 35.09 0.05
N SER A 352 7.67 35.34 -0.18
CA SER A 352 8.26 36.69 -0.21
C SER A 352 8.47 37.25 -1.61
N SER A 353 8.44 36.43 -2.67
CA SER A 353 8.61 36.85 -4.07
C SER A 353 7.39 37.59 -4.66
N GLY A 354 6.54 38.19 -3.83
CA GLY A 354 5.37 38.97 -4.26
C GLY A 354 4.27 38.17 -4.97
N VAL A 355 4.41 36.84 -5.07
CA VAL A 355 3.33 35.96 -5.53
C VAL A 355 2.42 35.69 -4.33
N GLU A 356 1.66 36.71 -3.95
CA GLU A 356 0.58 36.61 -2.98
C GLU A 356 -0.48 35.66 -3.55
N TYR A 357 -0.35 34.36 -3.28
CA TYR A 357 -1.43 33.41 -3.52
C TYR A 357 -2.53 33.71 -2.52
N LYS A 358 -3.40 34.65 -2.89
CA LYS A 358 -4.61 34.98 -2.16
C LYS A 358 -5.42 33.70 -2.02
N ARG A 359 -5.32 33.08 -0.84
CA ARG A 359 -6.14 31.94 -0.44
C ARG A 359 -7.57 32.46 -0.41
N ARG A 360 -8.28 32.33 -1.54
CA ARG A 360 -9.70 32.71 -1.60
C ARG A 360 -10.40 31.80 -0.60
N ALA A 361 -11.02 32.42 0.41
CA ALA A 361 -11.72 31.80 1.52
C ALA A 361 -12.77 30.78 1.05
#